data_AF-A0A849F9V3-F1
#
_entry.id   AF-A0A849F9V3-F1
#
_cell.length_a   1.000
_cell.length_b   1.000
_cell.length_c   1.000
_cell.angle_alpha   90.00
_cell.angle_beta   90.00
_cell.angle_gamma   90.00
#
_symmetry.space_group_name_H-M   'P 1'
#
loop_
_entity.id
_entity.type
_entity.pdbx_description
1 polymer ?
#
loop_
_entity_poly.entity_id
_entity_poly.type
_entity_poly.pdbx_seq_one_letter_code
_entity_poly.pdbx_strand_id
1 'polypeptide(L)'
;SGARLYAMPELRPVRIRAGALGNDDPRGDLIVSPRHRVLVAGAVAQALFNTDEVLVAAEDLINDRSIMRDHALRDVTYVHLLLPRHHVVWANGVETESFHPASTNLDTVQADQRARLEAIVPGIDRDPHSYGAPARRELTRSEAAILCHEAPVGA
;
A
#
# COMPACT_ATOMS: atom_id res chain seq x y z
N SER A 1 -7.83 -11.33 13.89
CA SER A 1 -9.15 -11.73 14.40
C SER A 1 -10.24 -10.78 13.95
N GLY A 2 -11.45 -11.30 13.73
CA GLY A 2 -12.60 -10.49 13.32
C GLY A 2 -13.00 -9.44 14.36
N ALA A 3 -12.77 -9.72 15.64
CA ALA A 3 -12.98 -8.76 16.71
C ALA A 3 -12.09 -7.51 16.55
N ARG A 4 -10.82 -7.68 16.14
CA ARG A 4 -9.91 -6.55 15.86
C ARG A 4 -10.35 -5.75 14.65
N LEU A 5 -10.77 -6.40 13.57
CA LEU A 5 -11.28 -5.73 12.35
C LEU A 5 -12.63 -5.03 12.55
N TYR A 6 -13.41 -5.45 13.55
CA TYR A 6 -14.62 -4.76 13.97
C TYR A 6 -14.30 -3.53 14.82
N ALA A 7 -13.38 -3.66 15.79
CA ALA A 7 -12.98 -2.58 16.68
C ALA A 7 -12.10 -1.51 16.00
N MET A 8 -11.38 -1.88 14.94
CA MET A 8 -10.46 -1.01 14.18
C MET A 8 -10.80 -1.08 12.68
N PRO A 9 -11.88 -0.42 12.22
CA PRO A 9 -12.34 -0.48 10.83
C PRO A 9 -11.29 0.02 9.83
N GLU A 10 -10.40 0.91 10.26
CA GLU A 10 -9.29 1.44 9.48
C GLU A 10 -8.24 0.37 9.13
N LEU A 11 -8.20 -0.76 9.84
CA LEU A 11 -7.32 -1.89 9.55
C LEU A 11 -7.94 -2.91 8.56
N ARG A 12 -9.20 -2.71 8.16
CA ARG A 12 -9.86 -3.61 7.20
C ARG A 12 -9.14 -3.57 5.86
N PRO A 13 -8.83 -4.73 5.27
CA PRO A 13 -8.05 -4.77 4.04
C PRO A 13 -8.80 -4.11 2.89
N VAL A 14 -8.04 -3.63 1.92
CA VAL A 14 -8.57 -3.17 0.64
C VAL A 14 -8.48 -4.32 -0.35
N ARG A 15 -9.61 -4.62 -0.99
CA ARG A 15 -9.70 -5.56 -2.10
C ARG A 15 -9.70 -4.77 -3.40
N ILE A 16 -8.70 -5.02 -4.22
CA ILE A 16 -8.59 -4.58 -5.61
C ILE A 16 -9.03 -5.76 -6.46
N ARG A 17 -10.22 -5.69 -7.08
CA ARG A 17 -10.74 -6.79 -7.89
C ARG A 17 -9.88 -7.04 -9.11
N ALA A 18 -9.92 -8.26 -9.64
CA ALA A 18 -9.27 -8.56 -10.91
C ALA A 18 -9.66 -7.54 -12.01
N GLY A 19 -8.68 -7.08 -12.79
CA GLY A 19 -8.86 -6.07 -13.84
C GLY A 19 -9.15 -4.63 -13.36
N ALA A 20 -9.17 -4.36 -12.06
CA ALA A 20 -9.55 -3.05 -11.52
C ALA A 20 -8.54 -1.93 -11.80
N LEU A 21 -7.32 -2.24 -12.22
CA LEU A 21 -6.27 -1.27 -12.56
C LEU A 21 -6.03 -1.13 -14.07
N GLY A 22 -6.91 -1.73 -14.90
CA GLY A 22 -6.78 -1.77 -16.35
C GLY A 22 -5.85 -2.89 -16.85
N ASN A 23 -5.82 -3.13 -18.17
CA ASN A 23 -4.98 -4.14 -18.82
C ASN A 23 -5.09 -5.56 -18.22
N ASP A 24 -6.28 -5.94 -17.74
CA ASP A 24 -6.54 -7.21 -17.04
C ASP A 24 -5.77 -7.38 -15.71
N ASP A 25 -5.20 -6.30 -15.16
CA ASP A 25 -4.53 -6.28 -13.87
C ASP A 25 -5.41 -5.69 -12.75
N PRO A 26 -5.33 -6.23 -11.52
CA PRO A 26 -4.64 -7.47 -11.15
C PRO A 26 -5.18 -8.70 -11.88
N ARG A 27 -4.34 -9.71 -12.15
CA ARG A 27 -4.73 -10.99 -12.79
C ARG A 27 -5.71 -11.83 -11.97
N GLY A 28 -5.87 -11.47 -10.69
CA GLY A 28 -6.82 -12.03 -9.73
C GLY A 28 -6.90 -11.10 -8.53
N ASP A 29 -8.00 -11.14 -7.79
CA ASP A 29 -8.23 -10.24 -6.65
C ASP A 29 -6.98 -10.08 -5.76
N LEU A 30 -6.53 -8.83 -5.61
CA LEU A 30 -5.42 -8.46 -4.76
C LEU A 30 -5.98 -7.87 -3.46
N ILE A 31 -5.62 -8.47 -2.33
CA ILE A 31 -6.09 -8.07 -0.99
C ILE A 31 -4.87 -7.57 -0.21
N VAL A 32 -4.87 -6.30 0.15
CA VAL A 32 -3.72 -5.63 0.76
C VAL A 32 -4.14 -4.84 1.99
N SER A 33 -3.16 -4.44 2.81
CA SER A 33 -3.43 -3.50 3.89
C SER A 33 -3.81 -2.12 3.31
N PRO A 34 -4.60 -1.31 4.01
CA PRO A 34 -5.05 -0.01 3.51
C PRO A 34 -3.92 0.93 3.06
N ARG A 35 -2.80 0.90 3.77
CA ARG A 35 -1.62 1.72 3.48
C ARG A 35 -0.61 1.08 2.55
N HIS A 36 -0.81 -0.17 2.15
CA HIS A 36 0.03 -0.80 1.15
C HIS A 36 -0.07 -0.04 -0.16
N ARG A 37 1.07 0.30 -0.75
CA ARG A 37 1.09 1.09 -1.97
C ARG A 37 1.20 0.23 -3.22
N VAL A 38 0.43 0.63 -4.23
CA VAL A 38 0.50 0.10 -5.59
C VAL A 38 1.17 1.15 -6.48
N LEU A 39 1.89 0.69 -7.50
CA LEU A 39 2.54 1.55 -8.47
C LEU A 39 1.54 1.98 -9.54
N VAL A 40 1.51 3.28 -9.81
CA VAL A 40 0.76 3.87 -10.91
C VAL A 40 1.76 4.56 -11.83
N ALA A 41 1.79 4.16 -13.09
CA ALA A 41 2.69 4.68 -14.10
C ALA A 41 1.94 5.32 -15.27
N GLY A 42 2.66 6.13 -16.05
CA GLY A 42 2.20 6.63 -17.34
C GLY A 42 2.04 8.13 -17.41
N ALA A 43 1.41 8.60 -18.49
CA ALA A 43 1.39 10.02 -18.86
C ALA A 43 0.82 10.94 -17.77
N VAL A 44 -0.15 10.47 -17.00
CA VAL A 44 -0.76 11.27 -15.92
C VAL A 44 0.18 11.43 -14.72
N ALA A 45 0.95 10.40 -14.37
CA ALA A 45 1.99 10.52 -13.34
C ALA A 45 3.06 11.55 -13.76
N GLN A 46 3.49 11.48 -15.02
CA GLN A 46 4.46 12.43 -15.57
C GLN A 46 3.89 13.86 -15.60
N ALA A 47 2.64 14.05 -16.03
CA ALA A 47 2.02 15.36 -16.15
C ALA A 47 1.79 16.03 -14.78
N LEU A 48 1.37 15.28 -13.77
CA LEU A 48 1.01 15.83 -12.45
C LEU A 48 2.18 15.90 -11.48
N PHE A 49 3.11 14.95 -11.55
CA PHE A 49 4.16 14.78 -10.53
C PHE A 49 5.57 14.81 -11.08
N ASN A 50 5.73 15.02 -12.39
CA ASN A 50 7.00 15.08 -13.09
C ASN A 50 7.89 13.84 -12.85
N THR A 51 7.27 12.67 -12.86
CA THR A 51 7.93 11.37 -12.75
C THR A 51 7.12 10.30 -13.49
N ASP A 52 7.81 9.30 -14.04
CA ASP A 52 7.16 8.24 -14.84
C ASP A 52 6.19 7.37 -14.03
N GLU A 53 6.43 7.26 -12.71
CA GLU A 53 5.69 6.36 -11.83
C GLU A 53 5.65 6.85 -10.38
N VAL A 54 4.54 6.57 -9.70
CA VAL A 54 4.27 6.97 -8.31
C VAL A 54 3.68 5.81 -7.52
N LEU A 55 3.84 5.84 -6.20
CA LEU A 55 3.26 4.88 -5.28
C LEU A 55 2.04 5.47 -4.57
N VAL A 56 0.89 4.81 -4.71
CA VAL A 56 -0.40 5.27 -4.18
C VAL A 56 -0.92 4.25 -3.18
N ALA A 57 -1.33 4.71 -1.99
CA ALA A 57 -1.91 3.82 -0.98
C ALA A 57 -3.24 3.24 -1.48
N ALA A 58 -3.46 1.94 -1.25
CA ALA A 58 -4.66 1.26 -1.71
C ALA A 58 -5.96 1.89 -1.19
N GLU A 59 -5.96 2.45 0.03
CA GLU A 59 -7.12 3.15 0.58
C GLU A 59 -7.48 4.45 -0.14
N ASP A 60 -6.50 5.10 -0.77
CA ASP A 60 -6.72 6.33 -1.54
C ASP A 60 -7.22 6.02 -2.96
N LEU A 61 -7.20 4.75 -3.38
CA LEU A 61 -7.72 4.27 -4.66
C LEU A 61 -9.16 3.71 -4.56
N ILE A 62 -9.75 3.70 -3.36
CA ILE A 62 -11.10 3.18 -3.17
C ILE A 62 -12.09 3.97 -4.03
N ASN A 63 -12.85 3.26 -4.85
CA ASN A 63 -13.82 3.81 -5.79
C ASN A 63 -15.23 3.24 -5.62
N ASP A 64 -15.45 2.49 -4.53
CA ASP A 64 -16.71 1.82 -4.14
C ASP A 64 -17.31 0.88 -5.20
N ARG A 65 -16.51 0.49 -6.20
CA ARG A 65 -16.94 -0.38 -7.31
C ARG A 65 -15.99 -1.57 -7.50
N SER A 66 -14.77 -1.31 -7.96
CA SER A 66 -13.75 -2.32 -8.26
C SER A 66 -12.65 -2.37 -7.21
N ILE A 67 -12.46 -1.28 -6.46
CA ILE A 67 -11.51 -1.17 -5.34
C ILE A 67 -12.28 -0.74 -4.10
N MET A 68 -12.33 -1.59 -3.08
CA MET A 68 -13.22 -1.43 -1.93
C MET A 68 -12.59 -1.94 -0.64
N ARG A 69 -13.00 -1.40 0.51
CA ARG A 69 -12.73 -2.06 1.81
C ARG A 69 -13.47 -3.39 1.87
N ASP A 70 -12.77 -4.45 2.28
CA ASP A 70 -13.36 -5.78 2.41
C ASP A 70 -14.03 -5.93 3.78
N HIS A 71 -15.36 -5.93 3.76
CA HIS A 71 -16.18 -6.14 4.95
C HIS A 71 -16.52 -7.61 5.21
N ALA A 72 -16.32 -8.48 4.23
CA ALA A 72 -16.67 -9.90 4.30
C ALA A 72 -15.61 -10.74 5.02
N LEU A 73 -14.33 -10.33 4.92
CA LEU A 73 -13.24 -11.01 5.62
C LEU A 73 -13.39 -10.91 7.14
N ARG A 74 -13.33 -12.08 7.79
CA ARG A 74 -13.41 -12.23 9.24
C ARG A 74 -12.04 -12.25 9.90
N ASP A 75 -10.96 -12.46 9.16
CA ASP A 75 -9.60 -12.36 9.67
C ASP A 75 -8.66 -12.00 8.52
N VAL A 76 -7.53 -11.40 8.83
CA VAL A 76 -6.47 -11.06 7.87
C VAL A 76 -5.12 -11.16 8.56
N THR A 77 -4.15 -11.68 7.84
CA THR A 77 -2.74 -11.67 8.25
C THR A 77 -1.96 -10.84 7.25
N TYR A 78 -1.35 -9.75 7.71
CA TYR A 78 -0.47 -8.94 6.88
C TYR A 78 0.96 -9.42 7.03
N VAL A 79 1.59 -9.75 5.91
CA VAL A 79 2.99 -10.14 5.83
C VAL A 79 3.79 -8.97 5.27
N HIS A 80 4.74 -8.47 6.05
CA HIS A 80 5.61 -7.37 5.65
C HIS A 80 6.93 -7.93 5.11
N LEU A 81 7.27 -7.59 3.87
CA LEU A 81 8.52 -7.99 3.22
C LEU A 81 9.56 -6.88 3.35
N LEU A 82 10.38 -6.93 4.41
CA LEU A 82 11.51 -6.00 4.56
C LEU A 82 12.70 -6.48 3.73
N LEU A 83 13.25 -5.60 2.89
CA LEU A 83 14.41 -5.85 2.03
C LEU A 83 15.59 -4.95 2.46
N PRO A 84 16.80 -5.05 1.88
CA PRO A 84 17.90 -4.16 2.23
C PRO A 84 17.66 -2.67 1.90
N ARG A 85 16.68 -2.39 1.03
CA ARG A 85 16.18 -1.05 0.68
C ARG A 85 14.73 -1.19 0.21
N HIS A 86 13.99 -0.09 0.15
CA HIS A 86 12.64 -0.10 -0.40
C HIS A 86 12.65 -0.48 -1.89
N HIS A 87 11.82 -1.43 -2.31
CA HIS A 87 11.69 -1.88 -3.69
C HIS A 87 10.23 -1.95 -4.14
N VAL A 88 10.06 -1.96 -5.46
CA VAL A 88 8.85 -2.44 -6.12
C VAL A 88 8.94 -3.96 -6.26
N VAL A 89 7.85 -4.67 -5.99
CA VAL A 89 7.68 -6.12 -6.11
C VAL A 89 6.38 -6.42 -6.87
N TRP A 90 6.22 -7.63 -7.40
CA TRP A 90 4.99 -8.01 -8.09
C TRP A 90 4.08 -8.87 -7.20
N ALA A 91 2.80 -8.52 -7.15
CA ALA A 91 1.75 -9.28 -6.49
C ALA A 91 0.52 -9.39 -7.40
N ASN A 92 0.11 -10.61 -7.74
CA ASN A 92 -1.01 -10.89 -8.65
C ASN A 92 -0.94 -10.12 -9.99
N GLY A 93 0.28 -9.91 -10.53
CA GLY A 93 0.51 -9.17 -11.78
C GLY A 93 0.71 -7.67 -11.59
N VAL A 94 0.41 -7.13 -10.41
CA VAL A 94 0.52 -5.69 -10.11
C VAL A 94 1.85 -5.37 -9.44
N GLU A 95 2.45 -4.26 -9.83
CA GLU A 95 3.60 -3.67 -9.14
C GLU A 95 3.15 -3.00 -7.84
N THR A 96 3.70 -3.46 -6.72
CA THR A 96 3.42 -2.97 -5.38
C THR A 96 4.71 -2.70 -4.63
N GLU A 97 4.60 -2.10 -3.45
CA GLU A 97 5.76 -1.84 -2.62
C GLU A 97 6.18 -3.06 -1.77
N SER A 98 7.49 -3.17 -1.50
CA SER A 98 7.99 -3.90 -0.32
C SER A 98 7.69 -3.10 0.97
N PHE A 99 7.96 -3.66 2.15
CA PHE A 99 7.68 -2.93 3.39
C PHE A 99 8.66 -1.77 3.61
N HIS A 100 8.12 -0.56 3.77
CA HIS A 100 8.84 0.60 4.30
C HIS A 100 8.37 0.89 5.74
N PRO A 101 9.26 0.89 6.76
CA PRO A 101 8.84 1.10 8.15
C PRO A 101 8.06 2.40 8.39
N ALA A 102 8.41 3.48 7.70
CA ALA A 102 7.68 4.76 7.78
C ALA A 102 6.23 4.74 7.25
N SER A 103 5.82 3.73 6.47
CA SER A 103 4.45 3.65 5.93
C SER A 103 3.43 3.08 6.92
N THR A 104 3.90 2.51 8.03
CA THR A 104 3.08 1.82 9.03
C THR A 104 3.32 2.38 10.41
N ASN A 105 2.26 2.46 11.22
CA ASN A 105 2.42 2.71 12.64
C ASN A 105 2.99 1.45 13.32
N LEU A 106 4.28 1.49 13.69
CA LEU A 106 5.00 0.37 14.33
C LEU A 106 4.41 -0.04 15.68
N ASP A 107 3.61 0.80 16.35
CA ASP A 107 2.89 0.43 17.57
C ASP A 107 1.79 -0.60 17.30
N THR A 108 1.30 -0.67 16.06
CA THR A 108 0.28 -1.67 15.65
C THR A 108 0.88 -3.02 15.30
N VAL A 109 2.21 -3.07 15.16
CA VAL A 109 3.02 -4.26 14.92
C VAL A 109 3.30 -4.96 16.26
N GLN A 110 3.27 -6.28 16.27
CA GLN A 110 3.51 -7.05 17.49
C GLN A 110 4.93 -6.79 18.03
N ALA A 111 5.06 -6.76 19.37
CA ALA A 111 6.30 -6.36 20.03
C ALA A 111 7.51 -7.22 19.64
N ASP A 112 7.31 -8.51 19.40
CA ASP A 112 8.35 -9.43 18.93
C ASP A 112 8.82 -9.12 17.50
N GLN A 113 7.91 -8.71 16.61
CA GLN A 113 8.23 -8.30 15.25
C GLN A 113 8.94 -6.94 15.24
N ARG A 114 8.52 -6.01 16.11
CA ARG A 114 9.20 -4.72 16.27
C ARG A 114 10.62 -4.89 16.81
N ALA A 115 10.82 -5.75 17.81
CA ALA A 115 12.15 -6.07 18.33
C ALA A 115 13.07 -6.69 17.26
N ARG A 116 12.52 -7.55 16.38
CA ARG A 116 13.26 -8.06 15.21
C ARG A 116 13.61 -6.95 14.22
N LEU A 117 12.68 -6.02 13.96
CA LEU A 117 12.91 -4.90 13.06
C LEU A 117 14.03 -3.98 13.59
N GLU A 118 14.02 -3.64 14.88
CA GLU A 118 15.06 -2.84 15.55
C GLU A 118 16.43 -3.54 15.51
N ALA A 119 16.47 -4.88 15.57
CA ALA A 119 17.72 -5.63 15.44
C ALA A 119 18.30 -5.60 14.01
N ILE A 120 17.45 -5.48 12.99
CA ILE A 120 17.85 -5.41 11.58
C ILE A 120 18.19 -3.96 11.18
N VAL A 121 17.39 -3.01 11.65
CA VAL A 121 17.52 -1.57 11.37
C VAL A 121 17.54 -0.82 12.71
N PRO A 122 18.71 -0.62 13.32
CA PRO A 122 18.81 0.03 14.63
C PRO A 122 18.28 1.46 14.62
N GLY A 123 17.46 1.80 15.61
CA GLY A 123 16.83 3.11 15.78
C GLY A 123 15.54 3.32 14.99
N ILE A 124 15.00 2.28 14.34
CA ILE A 124 13.82 2.38 13.47
C ILE A 124 12.55 2.80 14.24
N ASP A 125 12.47 2.46 15.53
CA ASP A 125 11.36 2.88 16.39
C ASP A 125 11.36 4.41 16.64
N ARG A 126 12.53 5.06 16.55
CA ARG A 126 12.68 6.51 16.76
C ARG A 126 12.61 7.30 15.47
N ASP A 127 13.23 6.78 14.42
CA ASP A 127 13.24 7.38 13.10
C ASP A 127 13.02 6.30 12.03
N PRO A 128 11.75 6.05 11.64
CA PRO A 128 11.43 5.09 10.58
C PRO A 128 12.01 5.45 9.20
N HIS A 129 12.42 6.70 8.99
CA HIS A 129 13.06 7.14 7.75
C HIS A 129 14.56 6.81 7.71
N SER A 130 15.16 6.40 8.83
CA SER A 130 16.55 5.95 8.89
C SER A 130 16.81 4.68 8.05
N TYR A 131 15.76 3.91 7.73
CA TYR A 131 15.82 2.78 6.80
C TYR A 131 16.21 3.19 5.37
N GLY A 132 15.92 4.41 4.96
CA GLY A 132 16.27 4.95 3.64
C GLY A 132 15.10 5.62 2.93
N ALA A 133 15.35 6.03 1.68
CA ALA A 133 14.34 6.64 0.83
C ALA A 133 13.38 5.58 0.25
N PRO A 134 12.12 5.98 -0.05
CA PRO A 134 11.20 5.10 -0.74
C PRO A 134 11.68 4.81 -2.17
N ALA A 135 11.29 3.65 -2.72
CA ALA A 135 11.67 3.19 -4.05
C ALA A 135 11.22 4.17 -5.14
N ARG A 136 10.08 4.84 -4.92
CA ARG A 136 9.43 5.81 -5.81
C ARG A 136 8.79 6.92 -4.99
N ARG A 137 8.37 7.99 -5.68
CA ARG A 137 7.58 9.06 -5.06
C ARG A 137 6.28 8.48 -4.52
N GLU A 138 6.10 8.63 -3.22
CA GLU A 138 4.88 8.28 -2.53
C GLU A 138 3.91 9.46 -2.58
N LEU A 139 2.70 9.23 -3.07
CA LEU A 139 1.67 10.27 -3.03
C LEU A 139 1.08 10.40 -1.63
N THR A 140 0.82 11.63 -1.25
CA THR A 140 -0.11 11.97 -0.16
C THR A 140 -1.55 11.71 -0.60
N ARG A 141 -2.46 11.61 0.37
CA ARG A 141 -3.91 11.47 0.11
C ARG A 141 -4.45 12.56 -0.82
N SER A 142 -4.01 13.81 -0.66
CA SER A 142 -4.44 14.92 -1.50
C SER A 142 -3.94 14.79 -2.94
N GLU A 143 -2.68 14.38 -3.13
CA GLU A 143 -2.12 14.13 -4.47
C GLU A 143 -2.80 12.92 -5.14
N ALA A 144 -3.06 11.86 -4.39
CA ALA A 144 -3.79 10.70 -4.88
C ALA A 144 -5.21 11.07 -5.35
N ALA A 145 -5.89 11.98 -4.65
CA ALA A 145 -7.21 12.47 -5.06
C ALA A 145 -7.16 13.25 -6.39
N ILE A 146 -6.11 14.06 -6.61
CA ILE A 146 -5.88 14.76 -7.89
C ILE A 146 -5.63 13.74 -9.00
N LEU A 147 -4.76 12.76 -8.75
CA LEU A 147 -4.48 11.68 -9.70
C LEU A 147 -5.78 10.95 -10.12
N CYS A 148 -6.60 10.54 -9.16
CA CYS A 148 -7.84 9.80 -9.42
C CYS A 148 -8.90 10.64 -10.15
N HIS A 149 -8.85 11.98 -10.02
CA HIS A 149 -9.72 12.87 -10.77
C HIS A 149 -9.32 12.95 -12.25
N GLU A 150 -8.02 13.08 -12.54
CA GLU A 150 -7.48 13.19 -13.90
C GLU A 150 -7.47 11.85 -14.65
N ALA A 151 -7.19 10.75 -13.94
CA ALA A 151 -7.26 9.39 -14.45
C ALA A 151 -8.04 8.49 -13.50
N PRO A 152 -9.35 8.32 -13.71
CA PRO A 152 -10.15 7.42 -12.89
C PRO A 152 -9.60 5.99 -12.98
N VAL A 153 -9.07 5.48 -11.88
CA VAL A 153 -8.53 4.12 -11.78
C VAL A 153 -9.68 3.12 -11.90
N GLY A 154 -9.60 2.24 -12.90
CA GLY A 154 -10.58 1.18 -13.16
C GLY A 154 -11.87 1.63 -13.85
N ALA A 155 -11.81 2.70 -14.66
CA ALA A 155 -12.85 3.04 -15.63
C ALA A 155 -12.91 2.05 -16.80
#